data_AF-A0A1H9JSS5-F1
#
_entry.id   AF-A0A1H9JSS5-F1
#
_cell.length_a   1.000
_cell.length_b   1.000
_cell.length_c   1.000
_cell.angle_alpha   90.00
_cell.angle_beta   90.00
_cell.angle_gamma   90.00
#
_symmetry.space_group_name_H-M   'P 1'
#
loop_
_entity.id
_entity.type
_entity.pdbx_description
1 polymer ?
#
loop_
_entity_poly.entity_id
_entity_poly.type
_entity_poly.pdbx_seq_one_letter_code
_entity_poly.pdbx_strand_id
1 'polypeptide(L)'
;MNAERGAAWCPGVMASFGAMTVDVALGPGSSTWDRLGQWRFLLVMHRALVLQAAHPAVGAAVAEFSVYNARPWRRLFRTLKSLQTYVYGSAAEQRRELARLERLHRRMRGTDGYGRAFDAGDTAARAWVHLTLFEAVLTMQRLGGEPLPDDETARFYAEWRRLGENFGLSAGDLPATHEEFRLYFDRVVTDVLEDNATVRDLLSGSIHRIPPPTGVPIPALVWAPLRYAVVTAVVQATAVTLPPVLRDRLRLTPVPGAGLLVDGLHVSVRLATALLPKPWRYLPFAAASIRAAETPRAEAVPESFFETVLDQNGDGTLRWNDVLAMAREISTHLDLDEEDEDHVHEAFRSWWEQMCSATGTPADSTMTAAAYHQALAAGRYPGPPDPERGYGAVAAAVRHLIDRDGNDEVRQDEYSRLLDHSPRRHELIAAMRELDHDGDGTIRGDELERALRDFLTGDRDLAAARHLFGRV
;
A
#
# COMPACT_ATOMS: atom_id res chain seq x y z
N MET A 1 -21.10 -9.25 -59.75
CA MET A 1 -20.58 -7.86 -59.64
C MET A 1 -19.89 -7.79 -58.28
N ASN A 2 -18.65 -8.31 -58.14
CA ASN A 2 -17.36 -7.62 -58.36
C ASN A 2 -17.39 -6.16 -57.84
N ALA A 3 -16.50 -5.68 -56.97
CA ALA A 3 -15.16 -6.12 -56.53
C ALA A 3 -14.83 -5.34 -55.23
N GLU A 4 -14.36 -5.96 -54.13
CA GLU A 4 -12.97 -6.27 -53.74
C GLU A 4 -12.05 -5.13 -53.28
N ARG A 5 -11.29 -5.48 -52.21
CA ARG A 5 -10.02 -4.96 -51.64
C ARG A 5 -10.21 -4.34 -50.24
N GLY A 6 -9.66 -4.83 -49.13
CA GLY A 6 -8.63 -5.83 -48.88
C GLY A 6 -7.58 -5.24 -47.92
N ALA A 7 -7.45 -5.78 -46.71
CA ALA A 7 -6.25 -5.76 -45.84
C ALA A 7 -6.63 -6.45 -44.51
N ALA A 8 -6.31 -7.74 -44.33
CA ALA A 8 -5.01 -8.25 -43.86
C ALA A 8 -4.84 -8.08 -42.34
N TRP A 9 -4.96 -9.21 -41.64
CA TRP A 9 -4.48 -9.40 -40.28
C TRP A 9 -2.97 -9.18 -40.24
N CYS A 10 -2.52 -8.26 -39.38
CA CYS A 10 -1.15 -8.25 -38.85
C CYS A 10 -1.25 -8.40 -37.32
N PRO A 11 -0.82 -9.53 -36.75
CA PRO A 11 -0.62 -9.69 -35.32
C PRO A 11 0.68 -8.98 -34.95
N GLY A 12 0.58 -7.83 -34.27
CA GLY A 12 1.76 -6.99 -34.06
C GLY A 12 1.54 -5.78 -33.16
N VAL A 13 0.87 -5.95 -32.02
CA VAL A 13 1.00 -5.06 -30.84
C VAL A 13 0.84 -5.89 -29.55
N MET A 14 1.66 -6.94 -29.41
CA MET A 14 1.87 -7.65 -28.14
C MET A 14 3.36 -7.68 -27.73
N ALA A 15 4.14 -6.72 -28.22
CA ALA A 15 5.54 -6.59 -27.85
C ALA A 15 5.90 -5.11 -27.69
N SER A 16 5.73 -4.61 -26.46
CA SER A 16 6.64 -3.67 -25.81
C SER A 16 6.11 -3.32 -24.40
N PHE A 17 5.84 -4.34 -23.58
CA PHE A 17 6.04 -4.21 -22.13
C PHE A 17 7.50 -4.56 -21.88
N GLY A 18 8.40 -3.68 -22.33
CA GLY A 18 9.80 -3.74 -21.93
C GLY A 18 9.86 -3.57 -20.43
N ALA A 19 10.53 -4.50 -19.76
CA ALA A 19 10.84 -4.51 -18.34
C ALA A 19 11.16 -3.10 -17.83
N MET A 20 10.18 -2.47 -17.17
CA MET A 20 10.44 -1.32 -16.33
C MET A 20 10.58 -1.88 -14.92
N THR A 21 11.82 -2.09 -14.52
CA THR A 21 12.23 -2.31 -13.14
C THR A 21 11.66 -1.17 -12.28
N VAL A 22 10.53 -1.37 -11.61
CA VAL A 22 10.01 -0.42 -10.63
C VAL A 22 10.51 -0.84 -9.25
N ASP A 23 11.81 -0.64 -9.05
CA ASP A 23 12.39 -0.55 -7.72
C ASP A 23 12.42 0.93 -7.34
N VAL A 24 11.46 1.41 -6.55
CA VAL A 24 11.66 2.51 -5.57
C VAL A 24 10.52 2.48 -4.55
N ALA A 25 10.75 1.86 -3.40
CA ALA A 25 9.94 2.14 -2.22
C ALA A 25 10.16 3.60 -1.80
N LEU A 26 9.14 4.47 -1.92
CA LEU A 26 9.13 5.73 -1.17
C LEU A 26 9.25 5.37 0.31
N GLY A 27 10.37 5.75 0.91
CA GLY A 27 10.78 5.30 2.23
C GLY A 27 11.11 6.44 3.18
N PRO A 28 11.60 6.12 4.39
CA PRO A 28 12.17 7.10 5.32
C PRO A 28 13.20 8.01 4.62
N GLY A 29 13.07 9.31 4.80
CA GLY A 29 13.95 10.32 4.18
C GLY A 29 13.49 10.85 2.82
N SER A 30 12.40 10.31 2.24
CA SER A 30 11.74 10.92 1.09
C SER A 30 10.97 12.19 1.48
N SER A 31 10.93 13.17 0.58
CA SER A 31 10.23 14.44 0.82
C SER A 31 8.74 14.22 1.09
N THR A 32 8.17 13.20 0.45
CA THR A 32 6.79 12.77 0.61
C THR A 32 6.49 12.24 2.02
N TRP A 33 7.35 11.35 2.55
CA TRP A 33 7.17 10.77 3.89
C TRP A 33 7.29 11.82 5.00
N ASP A 34 8.18 12.79 4.83
CA ASP A 34 8.37 13.82 5.85
C ASP A 34 7.18 14.77 5.97
N ARG A 35 6.29 14.86 4.97
CA ARG A 35 5.32 15.96 4.89
C ARG A 35 3.85 15.54 5.02
N LEU A 36 3.43 14.49 4.31
CA LEU A 36 2.00 14.19 4.16
C LEU A 36 1.34 13.71 5.47
N GLY A 37 2.09 12.96 6.27
CA GLY A 37 1.60 12.29 7.47
C GLY A 37 1.55 13.19 8.70
N GLN A 38 1.97 14.45 8.60
CA GLN A 38 1.99 15.35 9.76
C GLN A 38 0.59 15.78 10.19
N TRP A 39 0.36 15.95 11.50
CA TRP A 39 -0.94 16.40 12.03
C TRP A 39 -1.42 17.73 11.42
N ARG A 40 -0.48 18.63 11.12
CA ARG A 40 -0.76 19.92 10.46
C ARG A 40 -1.34 19.79 9.05
N PHE A 41 -1.22 18.63 8.40
CA PHE A 41 -1.89 18.37 7.12
C PHE A 41 -3.42 18.46 7.25
N LEU A 42 -3.97 18.17 8.43
CA LEU A 42 -5.41 18.31 8.68
C LEU A 42 -5.91 19.76 8.53
N LEU A 43 -5.04 20.76 8.72
CA LEU A 43 -5.41 22.17 8.56
C LEU A 43 -5.71 22.55 7.10
N VAL A 44 -5.09 21.87 6.14
CA VAL A 44 -5.31 22.07 4.69
C VAL A 44 -6.23 21.03 4.06
N MET A 45 -6.60 19.99 4.80
CA MET A 45 -7.40 18.88 4.27
C MET A 45 -8.77 19.33 3.77
N HIS A 46 -9.46 20.22 4.50
CA HIS A 46 -10.80 20.67 4.08
C HIS A 46 -10.74 21.45 2.75
N ARG A 47 -9.72 22.30 2.56
CA ARG A 47 -9.40 22.94 1.28
C ARG A 47 -9.25 21.91 0.16
N ALA A 48 -8.46 20.86 0.39
CA ALA A 48 -8.20 19.84 -0.63
C ALA A 48 -9.50 19.12 -1.04
N LEU A 49 -10.34 18.78 -0.05
CA LEU A 49 -11.64 18.17 -0.29
C LEU A 49 -12.59 19.10 -1.08
N VAL A 50 -12.57 20.41 -0.82
CA VAL A 50 -13.37 21.37 -1.60
C VAL A 50 -12.85 21.48 -3.04
N LEU A 51 -11.54 21.55 -3.25
CA LEU A 51 -10.93 21.55 -4.60
C LEU A 51 -11.29 20.28 -5.38
N GLN A 52 -11.26 19.13 -4.72
CA GLN A 52 -11.63 17.84 -5.32
C GLN A 52 -13.12 17.80 -5.65
N ALA A 53 -13.98 18.15 -4.70
CA ALA A 53 -15.43 18.11 -4.88
C ALA A 53 -15.95 19.13 -5.91
N ALA A 54 -15.22 20.23 -6.14
CA ALA A 54 -15.56 21.21 -7.16
C ALA A 54 -15.35 20.69 -8.59
N HIS A 55 -14.57 19.62 -8.79
CA HIS A 55 -14.46 18.97 -10.09
C HIS A 55 -15.77 18.24 -10.42
N PRO A 56 -16.40 18.45 -11.60
CA PRO A 56 -17.76 17.97 -11.89
C PRO A 56 -17.91 16.46 -11.73
N ALA A 57 -16.99 15.67 -12.30
CA ALA A 57 -17.01 14.20 -12.17
C ALA A 57 -16.87 13.71 -10.72
N VAL A 58 -16.00 14.35 -9.93
CA VAL A 58 -15.76 13.98 -8.53
C VAL A 58 -16.96 14.41 -7.67
N GLY A 59 -17.46 15.63 -7.88
CA GLY A 59 -18.64 16.17 -7.20
C GLY A 59 -19.87 15.29 -7.43
N ALA A 60 -20.10 14.83 -8.66
CA ALA A 60 -21.18 13.93 -9.03
C ALA A 60 -21.03 12.54 -8.38
N ALA A 61 -19.85 11.92 -8.47
CA ALA A 61 -19.59 10.63 -7.84
C ALA A 61 -19.77 10.67 -6.32
N VAL A 62 -19.36 11.76 -5.68
CA VAL A 62 -19.57 11.96 -4.24
C VAL A 62 -21.06 12.20 -3.94
N ALA A 63 -21.78 13.00 -4.73
CA ALA A 63 -23.21 13.23 -4.49
C ALA A 63 -24.01 11.91 -4.54
N GLU A 64 -23.69 11.03 -5.50
CA GLU A 64 -24.46 9.81 -5.76
C GLU A 64 -24.06 8.64 -4.82
N PHE A 65 -22.76 8.40 -4.63
CA PHE A 65 -22.29 7.17 -3.95
C PHE A 65 -21.82 7.39 -2.50
N SER A 66 -21.81 8.63 -2.00
CA SER A 66 -21.18 8.94 -0.72
C SER A 66 -22.16 8.99 0.45
N VAL A 67 -22.08 7.99 1.34
CA VAL A 67 -22.85 7.95 2.60
C VAL A 67 -22.18 8.77 3.73
N TYR A 68 -21.43 9.84 3.42
CA TYR A 68 -20.65 10.58 4.43
C TYR A 68 -21.53 11.28 5.47
N ASN A 69 -22.74 11.68 5.08
CA ASN A 69 -23.69 12.40 5.92
C ASN A 69 -24.19 11.61 7.15
N ALA A 70 -24.19 10.27 7.10
CA ALA A 70 -24.69 9.45 8.21
C ALA A 70 -23.62 9.17 9.28
N ARG A 71 -22.33 9.11 8.91
CA ARG A 71 -21.21 8.74 9.81
C ARG A 71 -19.93 9.52 9.46
N PRO A 72 -19.89 10.85 9.67
CA PRO A 72 -18.81 11.71 9.20
C PRO A 72 -17.43 11.36 9.79
N TRP A 73 -17.34 11.11 11.11
CA TRP A 73 -16.08 10.71 11.75
C TRP A 73 -15.53 9.39 11.21
N ARG A 74 -16.40 8.38 11.04
CA ARG A 74 -15.99 7.09 10.49
C ARG A 74 -15.50 7.22 9.05
N ARG A 75 -16.15 8.07 8.26
CA ARG A 75 -15.74 8.36 6.89
C ARG A 75 -14.36 9.03 6.87
N LEU A 76 -14.17 10.08 7.68
CA LEU A 76 -12.90 10.79 7.78
C LEU A 76 -11.74 9.86 8.16
N PHE A 77 -11.90 9.05 9.23
CA PHE A 77 -10.85 8.12 9.65
C PHE A 77 -10.54 7.04 8.61
N ARG A 78 -11.54 6.57 7.84
CA ARG A 78 -11.30 5.64 6.72
C ARG A 78 -10.51 6.30 5.58
N THR A 79 -10.85 7.53 5.22
CA THR A 79 -10.10 8.29 4.20
C THR A 79 -8.67 8.56 4.65
N LEU A 80 -8.47 8.99 5.90
CA LEU A 80 -7.14 9.22 6.48
C LEU A 80 -6.32 7.93 6.57
N LYS A 81 -6.93 6.80 6.94
CA LYS A 81 -6.25 5.50 6.93
C LYS A 81 -5.87 5.12 5.49
N SER A 82 -6.79 5.25 4.55
CA SER A 82 -6.56 4.94 3.13
C SER A 82 -5.40 5.76 2.55
N LEU A 83 -5.42 7.07 2.77
CA LEU A 83 -4.35 7.98 2.35
C LEU A 83 -2.99 7.62 3.01
N GLN A 84 -3.00 7.30 4.30
CA GLN A 84 -1.77 6.89 4.99
C GLN A 84 -1.25 5.53 4.50
N THR A 85 -2.12 4.55 4.23
CA THR A 85 -1.72 3.26 3.67
C THR A 85 -1.17 3.42 2.26
N TYR A 86 -1.75 4.31 1.44
CA TYR A 86 -1.26 4.61 0.10
C TYR A 86 0.17 5.18 0.09
N VAL A 87 0.54 5.96 1.11
CA VAL A 87 1.85 6.66 1.13
C VAL A 87 2.89 5.97 2.02
N TYR A 88 2.48 5.43 3.16
CA TYR A 88 3.34 4.89 4.21
C TYR A 88 3.22 3.37 4.39
N GLY A 89 2.30 2.72 3.67
CA GLY A 89 2.15 1.27 3.73
C GLY A 89 3.34 0.57 3.09
N SER A 90 3.59 -0.68 3.50
CA SER A 90 4.48 -1.58 2.75
C SER A 90 3.97 -1.77 1.32
N ALA A 91 4.84 -2.24 0.41
CA ALA A 91 4.44 -2.51 -0.98
C ALA A 91 3.21 -3.43 -1.07
N ALA A 92 3.11 -4.44 -0.19
CA ALA A 92 1.95 -5.33 -0.11
C ALA A 92 0.67 -4.61 0.35
N GLU A 93 0.76 -3.77 1.40
CA GLU A 93 -0.38 -2.98 1.89
C GLU A 93 -0.85 -1.94 0.87
N GLN A 94 0.07 -1.26 0.20
CA GLN A 94 -0.23 -0.32 -0.88
C GLN A 94 -0.97 -1.04 -2.00
N ARG A 95 -0.47 -2.18 -2.50
CA ARG A 95 -1.13 -2.98 -3.55
C ARG A 95 -2.55 -3.41 -3.14
N ARG A 96 -2.73 -3.90 -1.91
CA ARG A 96 -4.06 -4.31 -1.40
C ARG A 96 -5.03 -3.13 -1.34
N GLU A 97 -4.55 -1.98 -0.88
CA GLU A 97 -5.36 -0.76 -0.77
C GLU A 97 -5.74 -0.20 -2.14
N LEU A 98 -4.80 -0.17 -3.08
CA LEU A 98 -5.03 0.23 -4.47
C LEU A 98 -6.04 -0.66 -5.16
N ALA A 99 -5.90 -1.99 -5.04
CA ALA A 99 -6.87 -2.93 -5.59
C ALA A 99 -8.26 -2.76 -4.98
N ARG A 100 -8.36 -2.41 -3.68
CA ARG A 100 -9.62 -2.09 -3.02
C ARG A 100 -10.25 -0.82 -3.58
N LEU A 101 -9.46 0.26 -3.74
CA LEU A 101 -9.91 1.53 -4.30
C LEU A 101 -10.34 1.38 -5.76
N GLU A 102 -9.62 0.60 -6.55
CA GLU A 102 -9.95 0.34 -7.95
C GLU A 102 -11.31 -0.39 -8.09
N ARG A 103 -11.54 -1.44 -7.29
CA ARG A 103 -12.84 -2.13 -7.23
C ARG A 103 -13.98 -1.19 -6.82
N LEU A 104 -13.70 -0.23 -5.94
CA LEU A 104 -14.66 0.77 -5.50
C LEU A 104 -14.97 1.76 -6.64
N HIS A 105 -13.95 2.36 -7.25
CA HIS A 105 -14.11 3.36 -8.33
C HIS A 105 -14.77 2.77 -9.57
N ARG A 106 -14.50 1.50 -9.92
CA ARG A 106 -15.13 0.82 -11.06
C ARG A 106 -16.66 0.77 -10.97
N ARG A 107 -17.21 0.84 -9.76
CA ARG A 107 -18.65 0.81 -9.49
C ARG A 107 -19.28 2.21 -9.40
N MET A 108 -18.48 3.27 -9.44
CA MET A 108 -18.93 4.66 -9.30
C MET A 108 -18.99 5.34 -10.67
N ARG A 109 -19.99 4.92 -11.45
CA ARG A 109 -20.30 5.45 -12.79
C ARG A 109 -21.75 5.84 -12.82
N GLY A 110 -22.06 6.95 -13.47
CA GLY A 110 -23.41 7.48 -13.47
C GLY A 110 -23.58 8.68 -14.38
N THR A 111 -24.66 9.40 -14.15
CA THR A 111 -24.98 10.65 -14.86
C THR A 111 -25.36 11.69 -13.82
N ASP A 112 -24.75 12.87 -13.91
CA ASP A 112 -25.00 13.93 -12.95
C ASP A 112 -26.39 14.58 -13.14
N GLY A 113 -26.75 15.51 -12.24
CA GLY A 113 -28.03 16.22 -12.31
C GLY A 113 -28.22 17.11 -13.54
N TYR A 114 -27.20 17.29 -14.37
CA TYR A 114 -27.24 18.03 -15.63
C TYR A 114 -27.21 17.12 -16.87
N GLY A 115 -27.26 15.79 -16.68
CA GLY A 115 -27.22 14.83 -17.78
C GLY A 115 -25.81 14.48 -18.27
N ARG A 116 -24.74 14.89 -17.57
CA ARG A 116 -23.35 14.58 -17.96
C ARG A 116 -22.94 13.24 -17.38
N ALA A 117 -22.44 12.34 -18.22
CA ALA A 117 -21.88 11.08 -17.75
C ALA A 117 -20.61 11.34 -16.92
N PHE A 118 -20.44 10.57 -15.85
CA PHE A 118 -19.20 10.57 -15.06
C PHE A 118 -18.73 9.15 -14.78
N ASP A 119 -17.42 8.98 -14.70
CA ASP A 119 -16.75 7.74 -14.32
C ASP A 119 -15.67 8.07 -13.29
N ALA A 120 -15.74 7.49 -12.09
CA ALA A 120 -14.67 7.65 -11.09
C ALA A 120 -13.35 6.97 -11.51
N GLY A 121 -13.40 6.11 -12.53
CA GLY A 121 -12.24 5.57 -13.22
C GLY A 121 -11.58 6.54 -14.20
N ASP A 122 -12.20 7.69 -14.52
CA ASP A 122 -11.64 8.69 -15.42
C ASP A 122 -10.28 9.18 -14.91
N THR A 123 -9.28 9.10 -15.79
CA THR A 123 -7.89 9.37 -15.42
C THR A 123 -7.67 10.85 -15.11
N ALA A 124 -8.39 11.76 -15.78
CA ALA A 124 -8.28 13.20 -15.50
C ALA A 124 -8.83 13.54 -14.09
N ALA A 125 -9.98 12.99 -13.72
CA ALA A 125 -10.53 13.14 -12.37
C ALA A 125 -9.60 12.54 -11.29
N ARG A 126 -9.00 11.37 -11.55
CA ARG A 126 -8.03 10.73 -10.65
C ARG A 126 -6.74 11.55 -10.51
N ALA A 127 -6.21 12.06 -11.62
CA ALA A 127 -5.05 12.93 -11.65
C ALA A 127 -5.32 14.20 -10.84
N TRP A 128 -6.51 14.81 -10.96
CA TRP A 128 -6.90 15.95 -10.15
C TRP A 128 -6.91 15.65 -8.64
N VAL A 129 -7.51 14.53 -8.23
CA VAL A 129 -7.52 14.11 -6.81
C VAL A 129 -6.10 13.88 -6.29
N HIS A 130 -5.24 13.23 -7.07
CA HIS A 130 -3.84 12.99 -6.70
C HIS A 130 -3.04 14.29 -6.58
N LEU A 131 -3.17 15.20 -7.55
CA LEU A 131 -2.41 16.44 -7.61
C LEU A 131 -2.87 17.50 -6.58
N THR A 132 -4.14 17.49 -6.20
CA THR A 132 -4.65 18.38 -5.12
C THR A 132 -4.07 18.03 -3.75
N LEU A 133 -3.67 16.79 -3.50
CA LEU A 133 -2.98 16.40 -2.28
C LEU A 133 -1.54 16.92 -2.25
N PHE A 134 -0.82 16.87 -3.38
CA PHE A 134 0.48 17.51 -3.53
C PHE A 134 0.39 19.02 -3.29
N GLU A 135 -0.59 19.67 -3.91
CA GLU A 135 -0.85 21.10 -3.74
C GLU A 135 -1.15 21.46 -2.27
N ALA A 136 -1.94 20.63 -1.59
CA ALA A 136 -2.23 20.82 -0.17
C ALA A 136 -0.96 20.80 0.69
N VAL A 137 0.00 19.92 0.38
CA VAL A 137 1.31 19.91 1.07
C VAL A 137 2.08 21.19 0.82
N LEU A 138 2.13 21.70 -0.42
CA LEU A 138 2.79 22.98 -0.74
C LEU A 138 2.15 24.14 0.01
N THR A 139 0.82 24.18 0.06
CA THR A 139 0.07 25.17 0.84
C THR A 139 0.38 25.08 2.32
N MET A 140 0.39 23.87 2.88
CA MET A 140 0.70 23.63 4.29
C MET A 140 2.10 24.16 4.67
N GLN A 141 3.09 23.92 3.81
CA GLN A 141 4.46 24.43 3.95
C GLN A 141 4.49 25.97 3.91
N ARG A 142 3.85 26.56 2.91
CA ARG A 142 3.79 28.02 2.71
C ARG A 142 3.13 28.74 3.90
N LEU A 143 1.94 28.29 4.31
CA LEU A 143 1.21 28.87 5.45
C LEU A 143 1.91 28.63 6.79
N GLY A 144 2.72 27.57 6.89
CA GLY A 144 3.58 27.33 8.06
C GLY A 144 4.76 28.31 8.17
N GLY A 145 5.00 29.14 7.15
CA GLY A 145 6.17 30.03 7.07
C GLY A 145 7.44 29.33 6.61
N GLU A 146 7.33 28.17 5.96
CA GLU A 146 8.45 27.37 5.46
C GLU A 146 8.15 26.91 4.01
N PRO A 147 8.02 27.85 3.06
CA PRO A 147 7.80 27.50 1.66
C PRO A 147 8.99 26.66 1.15
N LEU A 148 8.67 25.63 0.36
CA LEU A 148 9.71 24.79 -0.23
C LEU A 148 10.50 25.56 -1.30
N PRO A 149 11.84 25.47 -1.29
CA PRO A 149 12.66 25.90 -2.41
C PRO A 149 12.25 25.22 -3.72
N ASP A 150 12.55 25.84 -4.86
CA ASP A 150 12.13 25.33 -6.16
C ASP A 150 12.73 23.95 -6.49
N ASP A 151 14.00 23.71 -6.12
CA ASP A 151 14.68 22.43 -6.32
C ASP A 151 14.06 21.31 -5.46
N GLU A 152 13.69 21.61 -4.22
CA GLU A 152 13.04 20.67 -3.33
C GLU A 152 11.60 20.40 -3.76
N THR A 153 10.91 21.43 -4.26
CA THR A 153 9.57 21.30 -4.83
C THR A 153 9.60 20.41 -6.08
N ALA A 154 10.60 20.58 -6.96
CA ALA A 154 10.77 19.73 -8.13
C ALA A 154 11.06 18.27 -7.76
N ARG A 155 11.92 18.03 -6.77
CA ARG A 155 12.18 16.68 -6.23
C ARG A 155 10.92 16.05 -5.64
N PHE A 156 10.20 16.80 -4.80
CA PHE A 156 8.95 16.35 -4.21
C PHE A 156 7.91 16.04 -5.29
N TYR A 157 7.81 16.86 -6.33
CA TYR A 157 6.90 16.62 -7.44
C TYR A 157 7.25 15.35 -8.22
N ALA A 158 8.55 15.10 -8.48
CA ALA A 158 9.00 13.88 -9.14
C ALA A 158 8.68 12.62 -8.32
N GLU A 159 8.90 12.65 -7.00
CA GLU A 159 8.45 11.58 -6.08
C GLU A 159 6.93 11.38 -6.16
N TRP A 160 6.17 12.47 -6.14
CA TRP A 160 4.71 12.43 -6.18
C TRP A 160 4.16 11.88 -7.50
N ARG A 161 4.80 12.19 -8.63
CA ARG A 161 4.45 11.62 -9.94
C ARG A 161 4.64 10.10 -9.96
N ARG A 162 5.79 9.61 -9.46
CA ARG A 162 6.07 8.17 -9.36
C ARG A 162 5.05 7.46 -8.46
N LEU A 163 4.65 8.10 -7.35
CA LEU A 163 3.57 7.55 -6.50
C LEU A 163 2.24 7.44 -7.27
N GLY A 164 1.97 8.38 -8.18
CA GLY A 164 0.78 8.36 -9.05
C GLY A 164 0.73 7.15 -10.00
N GLU A 165 1.88 6.62 -10.41
CA GLU A 165 1.95 5.41 -11.26
C GLU A 165 1.34 4.19 -10.56
N ASN A 166 1.60 4.06 -9.24
CA ASN A 166 0.95 3.02 -8.42
C ASN A 166 -0.56 3.23 -8.33
N PHE A 167 -1.03 4.48 -8.43
CA PHE A 167 -2.44 4.81 -8.52
C PHE A 167 -3.04 4.63 -9.92
N GLY A 168 -2.33 3.97 -10.85
CA GLY A 168 -2.80 3.71 -12.20
C GLY A 168 -2.85 4.95 -13.09
N LEU A 169 -2.09 6.00 -12.75
CA LEU A 169 -1.89 7.17 -13.60
C LEU A 169 -0.60 6.96 -14.40
N SER A 170 -0.70 6.91 -15.72
CA SER A 170 0.47 6.83 -16.58
C SER A 170 1.27 8.13 -16.56
N ALA A 171 2.53 8.09 -17.04
CA ALA A 171 3.38 9.27 -17.12
C ALA A 171 2.76 10.43 -17.94
N GLY A 172 1.88 10.11 -18.89
CA GLY A 172 1.16 11.10 -19.72
C GLY A 172 -0.09 11.69 -19.07
N ASP A 173 -0.61 11.08 -18.00
CA ASP A 173 -1.79 11.58 -17.28
C ASP A 173 -1.46 12.70 -16.29
N LEU A 174 -0.17 12.86 -15.96
CA LEU A 174 0.35 13.84 -15.03
C LEU A 174 1.28 14.83 -15.74
N PRO A 175 1.22 16.14 -15.41
CA PRO A 175 2.17 17.11 -15.93
C PRO A 175 3.63 16.67 -15.72
N ALA A 176 4.52 16.95 -16.67
CA ALA A 176 5.88 16.40 -16.62
C ALA A 176 6.73 17.05 -15.53
N THR A 177 6.48 18.34 -15.26
CA THR A 177 7.25 19.17 -14.34
C THR A 177 6.36 19.93 -13.36
N HIS A 178 6.94 20.43 -12.28
CA HIS A 178 6.23 21.27 -11.32
C HIS A 178 5.69 22.56 -11.98
N GLU A 179 6.41 23.12 -12.95
CA GLU A 179 5.97 24.28 -13.71
C GLU A 179 4.72 23.98 -14.55
N GLU A 180 4.73 22.86 -15.28
CA GLU A 180 3.55 22.41 -16.02
C GLU A 180 2.39 22.08 -15.08
N PHE A 181 2.67 21.53 -13.89
CA PHE A 181 1.64 21.34 -12.86
C PHE A 181 0.97 22.64 -12.45
N ARG A 182 1.72 23.73 -12.27
CA ARG A 182 1.13 25.03 -11.93
C ARG A 182 0.17 25.51 -13.02
N LEU A 183 0.59 25.42 -14.28
CA LEU A 183 -0.26 25.79 -15.43
C LEU A 183 -1.50 24.90 -15.54
N TYR A 184 -1.32 23.59 -15.35
CA TYR A 184 -2.43 22.63 -15.28
C TYR A 184 -3.40 22.97 -14.16
N PHE A 185 -2.90 23.25 -12.95
CA PHE A 185 -3.71 23.55 -11.78
C PHE A 185 -4.52 24.84 -11.98
N ASP A 186 -3.88 25.91 -12.44
CA ASP A 186 -4.54 27.19 -12.70
C ASP A 186 -5.63 27.05 -13.76
N ARG A 187 -5.38 26.28 -14.82
CA ARG A 187 -6.38 25.96 -15.85
C ARG A 187 -7.57 25.19 -15.28
N VAL A 188 -7.34 24.12 -14.53
CA VAL A 188 -8.45 23.34 -13.95
C VAL A 188 -9.27 24.21 -12.98
N VAL A 189 -8.59 24.98 -12.12
CA VAL A 189 -9.24 25.92 -11.20
C VAL A 189 -10.10 26.95 -11.94
N THR A 190 -9.60 27.48 -13.06
CA THR A 190 -10.28 28.53 -13.81
C THR A 190 -11.41 27.99 -14.67
N ASP A 191 -11.19 26.88 -15.38
CA ASP A 191 -12.05 26.46 -16.49
C ASP A 191 -12.93 25.25 -16.15
N VAL A 192 -12.57 24.45 -15.14
CA VAL A 192 -13.23 23.15 -14.87
C VAL A 192 -14.00 23.14 -13.55
N LEU A 193 -13.48 23.78 -12.50
CA LEU A 193 -14.09 23.69 -11.17
C LEU A 193 -15.41 24.48 -11.07
N GLU A 194 -16.45 23.83 -10.54
CA GLU A 194 -17.82 24.32 -10.48
C GLU A 194 -18.32 24.52 -9.04
N ASP A 195 -19.26 25.45 -8.87
CA ASP A 195 -20.12 25.52 -7.68
C ASP A 195 -21.24 24.48 -7.81
N ASN A 196 -21.07 23.33 -7.17
CA ASN A 196 -22.03 22.22 -7.20
C ASN A 196 -22.59 21.88 -5.81
N ALA A 197 -23.62 21.03 -5.77
CA ALA A 197 -24.31 20.67 -4.52
C ALA A 197 -23.38 20.04 -3.47
N THR A 198 -22.40 19.24 -3.90
CA THR A 198 -21.41 18.61 -3.02
C THR A 198 -20.52 19.66 -2.36
N VAL A 199 -20.04 20.65 -3.11
CA VAL A 199 -19.26 21.77 -2.54
C VAL A 199 -20.09 22.56 -1.53
N ARG A 200 -21.35 22.89 -1.87
CA ARG A 200 -22.22 23.62 -0.94
C ARG A 200 -22.53 22.84 0.33
N ASP A 201 -22.66 21.52 0.24
CA ASP A 201 -22.86 20.67 1.42
C ASP A 201 -21.60 20.62 2.30
N LEU A 202 -20.40 20.55 1.71
CA LEU A 202 -19.13 20.65 2.43
C LEU A 202 -18.97 22.00 3.14
N LEU A 203 -19.35 23.10 2.49
CA LEU A 203 -19.20 24.45 3.02
C LEU A 203 -20.29 24.85 4.03
N SER A 204 -21.48 24.28 3.95
CA SER A 204 -22.62 24.74 4.76
C SER A 204 -23.58 23.62 5.20
N GLY A 205 -23.89 22.67 4.32
CA GLY A 205 -24.88 21.62 4.60
C GLY A 205 -24.51 20.68 5.75
N SER A 206 -23.22 20.46 5.98
CA SER A 206 -22.71 19.61 7.06
C SER A 206 -22.81 20.25 8.46
N ILE A 207 -23.02 21.57 8.57
CA ILE A 207 -22.94 22.29 9.86
C ILE A 207 -23.93 21.79 10.91
N HIS A 208 -25.09 21.27 10.49
CA HIS A 208 -26.13 20.77 11.39
C HIS A 208 -26.06 19.26 11.65
N ARG A 209 -25.16 18.53 10.98
CA ARG A 209 -25.18 17.06 10.94
C ARG A 209 -23.98 16.39 11.61
N ILE A 210 -22.93 17.14 11.93
CA ILE A 210 -21.74 16.58 12.60
C ILE A 210 -22.07 16.29 14.08
N PRO A 211 -22.03 15.01 14.53
CA PRO A 211 -22.17 14.66 15.93
C PRO A 211 -20.87 14.98 16.70
N PRO A 212 -20.89 15.04 18.04
CA PRO A 212 -19.66 15.19 18.82
C PRO A 212 -18.65 14.08 18.47
N PRO A 213 -17.33 14.33 18.61
CA PRO A 213 -16.31 13.32 18.36
C PRO A 213 -16.59 12.04 19.15
N THR A 214 -16.36 10.89 18.51
CA THR A 214 -16.60 9.58 19.14
C THR A 214 -15.73 9.43 20.39
N GLY A 215 -16.35 9.12 21.52
CA GLY A 215 -15.65 8.93 22.80
C GLY A 215 -15.51 10.17 23.67
N VAL A 216 -15.99 11.34 23.22
CA VAL A 216 -15.96 12.58 24.04
C VAL A 216 -17.36 12.89 24.56
N PRO A 217 -17.59 12.89 25.89
CA PRO A 217 -18.90 13.16 26.47
C PRO A 217 -19.18 14.67 26.49
N ILE A 218 -19.58 15.23 25.34
CA ILE A 218 -19.97 16.64 25.22
C ILE A 218 -21.51 16.74 25.28
N PRO A 219 -22.10 17.45 26.26
CA PRO A 219 -23.53 17.69 26.29
C PRO A 219 -24.04 18.37 25.01
N ALA A 220 -25.21 17.98 24.50
CA ALA A 220 -25.75 18.50 23.25
C ALA A 220 -25.90 20.03 23.23
N LEU A 221 -26.24 20.62 24.38
CA LEU A 221 -26.36 22.08 24.56
C LEU A 221 -25.02 22.83 24.37
N VAL A 222 -23.91 22.19 24.70
CA VAL A 222 -22.55 22.73 24.50
C VAL A 222 -22.06 22.43 23.09
N TRP A 223 -22.35 21.23 22.58
CA TRP A 223 -21.91 20.80 21.26
C TRP A 223 -22.51 21.65 20.13
N ALA A 224 -23.80 22.00 20.21
CA ALA A 224 -24.48 22.75 19.17
C ALA A 224 -23.80 24.10 18.83
N PRO A 225 -23.54 25.02 19.78
CA PRO A 225 -22.83 26.27 19.49
C PRO A 225 -21.35 26.04 19.15
N LEU A 226 -20.68 25.09 19.82
CA LEU A 226 -19.28 24.78 19.55
C LEU A 226 -19.08 24.30 18.10
N ARG A 227 -19.92 23.39 17.64
CA ARG A 227 -19.91 22.90 16.26
C ARG A 227 -20.09 24.03 15.25
N TYR A 228 -21.03 24.94 15.51
CA TYR A 228 -21.25 26.08 14.61
C TYR A 228 -19.99 26.95 14.51
N ALA A 229 -19.35 27.25 15.64
CA ALA A 229 -18.10 28.01 15.69
C ALA A 229 -16.96 27.28 14.94
N VAL A 230 -16.78 25.98 15.19
CA VAL A 230 -15.73 25.16 14.55
C VAL A 230 -15.92 25.08 13.04
N VAL A 231 -17.14 24.76 12.58
CA VAL A 231 -17.42 24.68 11.13
C VAL A 231 -17.24 26.04 10.48
N THR A 232 -17.72 27.12 11.11
CA THR A 232 -17.51 28.48 10.61
C THR A 232 -16.02 28.80 10.47
N ALA A 233 -15.21 28.48 11.48
CA ALA A 233 -13.76 28.69 11.43
C ALA A 233 -13.10 27.88 10.30
N VAL A 234 -13.49 26.61 10.11
CA VAL A 234 -12.98 25.74 9.03
C VAL A 234 -13.36 26.27 7.64
N VAL A 235 -14.60 26.76 7.47
CA VAL A 235 -15.08 27.36 6.22
C VAL A 235 -14.35 28.68 5.94
N GLN A 236 -14.14 29.52 6.95
CA GLN A 236 -13.37 30.76 6.81
C GLN A 236 -11.90 30.47 6.46
N ALA A 237 -11.27 29.49 7.11
CA ALA A 237 -9.93 29.05 6.77
C ALA A 237 -9.83 28.52 5.34
N THR A 238 -10.86 27.79 4.89
CA THR A 238 -10.92 27.31 3.50
C THR A 238 -11.13 28.45 2.52
N ALA A 239 -12.04 29.38 2.80
CA ALA A 239 -12.27 30.56 1.96
C ALA A 239 -11.01 31.42 1.80
N VAL A 240 -10.22 31.59 2.85
CA VAL A 240 -8.94 32.32 2.81
C VAL A 240 -7.89 31.60 1.98
N THR A 241 -7.85 30.28 2.06
CA THR A 241 -6.77 29.49 1.44
C THR A 241 -7.08 29.09 0.00
N LEU A 242 -8.34 29.01 -0.41
CA LEU A 242 -8.71 28.68 -1.80
C LEU A 242 -8.15 29.69 -2.82
N PRO A 243 -7.85 29.25 -4.06
CA PRO A 243 -7.52 30.15 -5.15
C PRO A 243 -8.60 31.23 -5.33
N PRO A 244 -8.22 32.52 -5.54
CA PRO A 244 -9.18 33.62 -5.62
C PRO A 244 -10.32 33.39 -6.62
N VAL A 245 -9.99 32.87 -7.81
CA VAL A 245 -10.96 32.57 -8.87
C VAL A 245 -12.05 31.61 -8.40
N LEU A 246 -11.65 30.53 -7.72
CA LEU A 246 -12.62 29.56 -7.20
C LEU A 246 -13.38 30.14 -6.00
N ARG A 247 -12.71 30.83 -5.08
CA ARG A 247 -13.35 31.47 -3.93
C ARG A 247 -14.47 32.42 -4.37
N ASP A 248 -14.22 33.23 -5.39
CA ASP A 248 -15.18 34.19 -5.92
C ASP A 248 -16.33 33.45 -6.64
N ARG A 249 -16.03 32.38 -7.39
CA ARG A 249 -17.05 31.50 -8.00
C ARG A 249 -17.96 30.84 -6.96
N LEU A 250 -17.38 30.40 -5.84
CA LEU A 250 -18.10 29.83 -4.70
C LEU A 250 -18.78 30.90 -3.81
N ARG A 251 -18.63 32.19 -4.15
CA ARG A 251 -19.21 33.34 -3.43
C ARG A 251 -18.82 33.35 -1.94
N LEU A 252 -17.58 32.95 -1.66
CA LEU A 252 -17.05 32.92 -0.31
C LEU A 252 -16.42 34.27 0.02
N THR A 253 -16.93 34.92 1.07
CA THR A 253 -16.39 36.19 1.57
C THR A 253 -15.73 35.95 2.92
N PRO A 254 -14.38 35.88 2.97
CA PRO A 254 -13.67 35.82 4.24
C PRO A 254 -13.95 37.06 5.09
N VAL A 255 -14.07 36.88 6.41
CA VAL A 255 -14.16 38.02 7.32
C VAL A 255 -12.82 38.78 7.36
N PRO A 256 -12.83 40.12 7.55
CA PRO A 256 -11.60 40.89 7.71
C PRO A 256 -10.70 40.30 8.80
N GLY A 257 -9.41 40.15 8.50
CA GLY A 257 -8.42 39.57 9.43
C GLY A 257 -8.38 38.04 9.49
N ALA A 258 -9.30 37.31 8.84
CA ALA A 258 -9.27 35.85 8.79
C ALA A 258 -7.95 35.31 8.22
N GLY A 259 -7.38 35.99 7.22
CA GLY A 259 -6.06 35.66 6.66
C GLY A 259 -4.96 35.58 7.71
N LEU A 260 -4.80 36.65 8.49
CA LEU A 260 -3.79 36.73 9.55
C LEU A 260 -3.99 35.66 10.63
N LEU A 261 -5.25 35.36 10.98
CA LEU A 261 -5.56 34.32 11.95
C LEU A 261 -5.20 32.93 11.44
N VAL A 262 -5.48 32.64 10.17
CA VAL A 262 -5.13 31.36 9.52
C VAL A 262 -3.61 31.22 9.43
N ASP A 263 -2.91 32.23 8.93
CA ASP A 263 -1.44 32.22 8.85
C ASP A 263 -0.83 32.04 10.25
N GLY A 264 -1.31 32.80 11.23
CA GLY A 264 -0.89 32.70 12.63
C GLY A 264 -1.15 31.32 13.22
N LEU A 265 -2.28 30.67 12.91
CA LEU A 265 -2.59 29.30 13.33
C LEU A 265 -1.61 28.29 12.72
N HIS A 266 -1.37 28.36 11.42
CA HIS A 266 -0.46 27.45 10.73
C HIS A 266 0.98 27.57 11.25
N VAL A 267 1.48 28.79 11.41
CA VAL A 267 2.81 29.06 12.00
C VAL A 267 2.87 28.54 13.44
N SER A 268 1.84 28.80 14.24
CA SER A 268 1.78 28.39 15.65
C SER A 268 1.74 26.86 15.80
N VAL A 269 0.94 26.14 14.99
CA VAL A 269 0.92 24.67 14.97
C VAL A 269 2.25 24.10 14.49
N ARG A 270 2.91 24.72 13.50
CA ARG A 270 4.26 24.32 13.08
C ARG A 270 5.26 24.47 14.22
N LEU A 271 5.30 25.63 14.89
CA LEU A 271 6.21 25.86 16.01
C LEU A 271 5.93 24.90 17.17
N ALA A 272 4.66 24.68 17.51
CA ALA A 272 4.27 23.73 18.56
C ALA A 272 4.70 22.29 18.22
N THR A 273 4.49 21.86 16.97
CA THR A 273 4.90 20.52 16.53
C THR A 273 6.42 20.37 16.39
N ALA A 274 7.15 21.45 16.10
CA ALA A 274 8.62 21.44 16.09
C ALA A 274 9.23 21.14 17.46
N LEU A 275 8.51 21.43 18.56
CA LEU A 275 8.93 21.08 19.92
C LEU A 275 8.64 19.61 20.29
N LEU A 276 7.78 18.93 19.53
CA LEU A 276 7.43 17.53 19.79
C LEU A 276 8.49 16.58 19.22
N PRO A 277 8.71 15.40 19.83
CA PRO A 277 9.49 14.32 19.22
C PRO A 277 8.95 13.96 17.82
N LYS A 278 9.84 13.60 16.88
CA LYS A 278 9.49 13.37 15.48
C LYS A 278 8.27 12.44 15.31
N PRO A 279 8.14 11.27 15.97
CA PRO A 279 6.98 10.39 15.80
C PRO A 279 5.65 11.02 16.23
N TRP A 280 5.65 11.98 17.15
CA TRP A 280 4.43 12.62 17.66
C TRP A 280 3.92 13.72 16.73
N ARG A 281 4.75 14.16 15.77
CA ARG A 281 4.34 15.12 14.73
C ARG A 281 3.43 14.47 13.69
N TYR A 282 3.41 13.14 13.60
CA TYR A 282 2.71 12.38 12.57
C TYR A 282 1.45 11.71 13.10
N LEU A 283 0.49 11.51 12.19
CA LEU A 283 -0.68 10.67 12.37
C LEU A 283 -0.25 9.24 12.73
N PRO A 284 -1.06 8.47 13.49
CA PRO A 284 -0.62 7.22 14.11
C PRO A 284 -0.04 6.17 13.16
N PHE A 285 -0.59 6.03 11.95
CA PHE A 285 -0.10 5.07 10.96
C PHE A 285 1.24 5.53 10.37
N ALA A 286 1.34 6.80 9.93
CA ALA A 286 2.60 7.39 9.48
C ALA A 286 3.68 7.35 10.57
N ALA A 287 3.33 7.65 11.82
CA ALA A 287 4.23 7.56 12.96
C ALA A 287 4.72 6.12 13.22
N ALA A 288 3.85 5.12 13.05
CA ALA A 288 4.23 3.72 13.15
C ALA A 288 5.18 3.31 12.02
N SER A 289 4.87 3.66 10.77
CA SER A 289 5.73 3.39 9.62
C SER A 289 7.09 4.09 9.73
N ILE A 290 7.12 5.36 10.16
CA ILE A 290 8.36 6.10 10.40
C ILE A 290 9.17 5.45 11.51
N ARG A 291 8.56 5.02 12.63
CA ARG A 291 9.29 4.30 13.69
C ARG A 291 9.84 2.96 13.22
N ALA A 292 9.05 2.19 12.46
CA ALA A 292 9.52 0.94 11.86
C ALA A 292 10.71 1.15 10.91
N ALA A 293 10.81 2.34 10.34
CA ALA A 293 11.84 2.73 9.38
C ALA A 293 13.06 3.46 10.00
N GLU A 294 12.88 4.17 11.13
CA GLU A 294 13.91 4.91 11.88
C GLU A 294 14.58 4.09 12.97
N THR A 295 13.90 3.05 13.47
CA THR A 295 14.63 1.95 14.05
C THR A 295 15.55 1.52 12.93
N PRO A 296 16.89 1.63 13.06
CA PRO A 296 17.74 0.93 12.13
C PRO A 296 17.10 -0.45 12.08
N ARG A 297 16.73 -0.90 10.88
CA ARG A 297 17.18 -2.26 10.62
C ARG A 297 18.62 -2.15 11.06
N ALA A 298 18.92 -2.72 12.22
CA ALA A 298 20.25 -3.20 12.39
C ALA A 298 20.57 -3.93 11.06
N GLU A 299 21.80 -4.30 10.85
CA GLU A 299 21.88 -5.68 10.42
C GLU A 299 21.17 -6.49 11.53
N ALA A 300 19.84 -6.56 11.48
CA ALA A 300 19.11 -7.68 11.96
C ALA A 300 19.70 -8.73 11.03
N VAL A 301 20.81 -9.32 11.51
CA VAL A 301 20.92 -10.78 11.53
C VAL A 301 19.47 -11.23 11.62
N PRO A 302 18.91 -11.77 10.53
CA PRO A 302 17.49 -12.01 10.40
C PRO A 302 17.00 -12.54 11.74
N GLU A 303 15.91 -11.97 12.27
CA GLU A 303 15.16 -12.62 13.35
C GLU A 303 15.06 -14.08 12.94
N SER A 304 15.85 -14.94 13.59
CA SER A 304 16.45 -16.03 12.83
C SER A 304 15.36 -16.91 12.25
N PHE A 305 15.50 -17.31 10.98
CA PHE A 305 14.66 -18.34 10.37
C PHE A 305 14.44 -19.52 11.34
N PHE A 306 15.47 -19.81 12.15
CA PHE A 306 15.40 -20.69 13.29
C PHE A 306 14.24 -20.40 14.27
N GLU A 307 14.08 -19.18 14.79
CA GLU A 307 13.07 -18.81 15.80
C GLU A 307 11.64 -18.62 15.24
N THR A 308 11.55 -18.21 13.96
CA THR A 308 10.29 -17.83 13.32
C THR A 308 9.66 -18.94 12.49
N VAL A 309 10.46 -19.89 11.99
CA VAL A 309 10.02 -20.92 11.05
C VAL A 309 10.47 -22.33 11.42
N LEU A 310 11.70 -22.54 11.91
CA LEU A 310 12.13 -23.92 12.26
C LEU A 310 11.62 -24.35 13.64
N ASP A 311 11.82 -23.52 14.65
CA ASP A 311 11.27 -23.74 15.99
C ASP A 311 9.75 -23.54 15.88
N GLN A 312 8.97 -24.61 15.80
CA GLN A 312 7.52 -24.49 15.68
C GLN A 312 6.86 -24.27 17.04
N ASN A 313 7.45 -24.76 18.12
CA ASN A 313 6.85 -24.79 19.46
C ASN A 313 7.27 -23.62 20.38
N GLY A 314 8.34 -22.89 20.05
CA GLY A 314 8.82 -21.71 20.77
C GLY A 314 9.80 -22.00 21.91
N ASP A 315 10.36 -23.21 21.97
CA ASP A 315 11.25 -23.63 23.05
C ASP A 315 12.72 -23.23 22.82
N GLY A 316 13.03 -22.58 21.69
CA GLY A 316 14.39 -22.12 21.36
C GLY A 316 15.31 -23.26 20.90
N THR A 317 14.76 -24.43 20.62
CA THR A 317 15.47 -25.59 20.11
C THR A 317 14.73 -26.24 18.93
N LEU A 318 15.45 -27.02 18.14
CA LEU A 318 14.88 -27.72 16.99
C LEU A 318 14.97 -29.23 17.19
N ARG A 319 13.85 -29.91 17.00
CA ARG A 319 13.72 -31.36 16.99
C ARG A 319 13.04 -31.83 15.70
N TRP A 320 13.13 -33.13 15.44
CA TRP A 320 12.35 -33.77 14.38
C TRP A 320 10.85 -33.42 14.46
N ASN A 321 10.28 -33.31 15.66
CA ASN A 321 8.86 -32.98 15.84
C ASN A 321 8.48 -31.61 15.28
N ASP A 322 9.39 -30.63 15.29
CA ASP A 322 9.13 -29.30 14.73
C ASP A 322 9.13 -29.36 13.20
N VAL A 323 10.11 -30.07 12.62
CA VAL A 323 10.18 -30.31 11.16
C VAL A 323 8.98 -31.14 10.67
N LEU A 324 8.56 -32.13 11.46
CA LEU A 324 7.35 -32.93 11.20
C LEU A 324 6.07 -32.09 11.31
N ALA A 325 6.01 -31.12 12.21
CA ALA A 325 4.87 -30.21 12.32
C ALA A 325 4.72 -29.38 11.04
N MET A 326 5.82 -28.91 10.45
CA MET A 326 5.81 -28.21 9.16
C MET A 326 5.29 -29.11 8.04
N ALA A 327 5.75 -30.36 7.97
CA ALA A 327 5.29 -31.31 6.97
C ALA A 327 3.79 -31.60 7.08
N ARG A 328 3.29 -31.83 8.30
CA ARG A 328 1.85 -32.02 8.58
C ARG A 328 1.02 -30.80 8.24
N GLU A 329 1.55 -29.61 8.48
CA GLU A 329 0.87 -28.36 8.16
C GLU A 329 0.66 -28.25 6.64
N ILE A 330 1.68 -28.58 5.84
CA ILE A 330 1.55 -28.61 4.37
C ILE A 330 0.54 -29.66 3.94
N SER A 331 0.62 -30.88 4.46
CA SER A 331 -0.31 -31.96 4.11
C SER A 331 -1.76 -31.58 4.41
N THR A 332 -1.99 -30.93 5.56
CA THR A 332 -3.32 -30.45 5.97
C THR A 332 -3.80 -29.29 5.09
N HIS A 333 -2.93 -28.34 4.76
CA HIS A 333 -3.31 -27.16 3.98
C HIS A 333 -3.63 -27.50 2.52
N LEU A 334 -3.00 -28.55 1.98
CA LEU A 334 -3.12 -28.96 0.59
C LEU A 334 -4.05 -30.17 0.39
N ASP A 335 -4.62 -30.71 1.47
CA ASP A 335 -5.53 -31.88 1.45
C ASP A 335 -4.91 -33.06 0.67
N LEU A 336 -3.66 -33.38 1.00
CA LEU A 336 -2.88 -34.41 0.30
C LEU A 336 -3.46 -35.81 0.52
N ASP A 337 -3.31 -36.68 -0.49
CA ASP A 337 -3.57 -38.10 -0.32
C ASP A 337 -2.42 -38.80 0.43
N GLU A 338 -2.62 -40.08 0.75
CA GLU A 338 -1.66 -40.87 1.54
C GLU A 338 -0.29 -41.00 0.84
N GLU A 339 -0.26 -41.06 -0.49
CA GLU A 339 0.98 -41.19 -1.27
C GLU A 339 1.78 -39.89 -1.28
N ASP A 340 1.10 -38.76 -1.51
CA ASP A 340 1.69 -37.43 -1.48
C ASP A 340 2.13 -37.02 -0.06
N GLU A 341 1.37 -37.40 0.99
CA GLU A 341 1.74 -37.15 2.38
C GLU A 341 3.03 -37.90 2.77
N ASP A 342 3.15 -39.17 2.37
CA ASP A 342 4.37 -39.96 2.60
C ASP A 342 5.58 -39.36 1.88
N HIS A 343 5.40 -38.88 0.65
CA HIS A 343 6.45 -38.22 -0.11
C HIS A 343 6.93 -36.92 0.55
N VAL A 344 6.02 -36.08 1.03
CA VAL A 344 6.35 -34.86 1.79
C VAL A 344 7.07 -35.22 3.10
N HIS A 345 6.60 -36.23 3.84
CA HIS A 345 7.24 -36.66 5.07
C HIS A 345 8.68 -37.15 4.86
N GLU A 346 8.94 -37.90 3.79
CA GLU A 346 10.29 -38.37 3.44
C GLU A 346 11.22 -37.21 3.06
N ALA A 347 10.73 -36.24 2.28
CA ALA A 347 11.48 -35.06 1.92
C ALA A 347 11.89 -34.22 3.16
N PHE A 348 10.97 -33.98 4.08
CA PHE A 348 11.25 -33.27 5.33
C PHE A 348 12.19 -34.05 6.25
N ARG A 349 12.14 -35.39 6.25
CA ARG A 349 13.10 -36.24 6.98
C ARG A 349 14.51 -36.11 6.43
N SER A 350 14.64 -36.13 5.10
CA SER A 350 15.91 -35.89 4.42
C SER A 350 16.50 -34.51 4.75
N TRP A 351 15.64 -33.50 4.85
CA TRP A 351 16.03 -32.16 5.27
C TRP A 351 16.50 -32.09 6.73
N TRP A 352 15.81 -32.76 7.66
CA TRP A 352 16.25 -32.88 9.06
C TRP A 352 17.62 -33.53 9.18
N GLU A 353 17.84 -34.65 8.48
CA GLU A 353 19.12 -35.37 8.49
C GLU A 353 20.27 -34.52 7.94
N GLN A 354 20.01 -33.69 6.93
CA GLN A 354 20.98 -32.74 6.39
C GLN A 354 21.39 -31.69 7.45
N MET A 355 20.42 -31.11 8.18
CA MET A 355 20.71 -30.16 9.25
C MET A 355 21.50 -30.80 10.40
N CYS A 356 21.14 -32.04 10.78
CA CYS A 356 21.85 -32.84 11.77
C CYS A 356 23.29 -33.11 11.36
N SER A 357 23.51 -33.55 10.12
CA SER A 357 24.84 -33.82 9.57
C SER A 357 25.72 -32.56 9.53
N ALA A 358 25.16 -31.42 9.08
CA ALA A 358 25.90 -30.16 8.99
C ALA A 358 26.29 -29.59 10.36
N THR A 359 25.47 -29.80 11.39
CA THR A 359 25.69 -29.31 12.75
C THR A 359 26.47 -30.29 13.63
N GLY A 360 26.55 -31.56 13.23
CA GLY A 360 27.09 -32.64 14.07
C GLY A 360 26.13 -33.09 15.19
N THR A 361 24.84 -32.77 15.06
CA THR A 361 23.79 -33.14 16.02
C THR A 361 23.24 -34.52 15.66
N PRO A 362 23.17 -35.49 16.59
CA PRO A 362 22.49 -36.77 16.34
C PRO A 362 21.02 -36.57 15.94
N ALA A 363 20.50 -37.41 15.04
CA ALA A 363 19.14 -37.27 14.49
C ALA A 363 18.01 -37.34 15.55
N ASP A 364 18.24 -38.09 16.63
CA ASP A 364 17.28 -38.23 17.74
C ASP A 364 17.47 -37.17 18.85
N SER A 365 18.38 -36.22 18.64
CA SER A 365 18.75 -35.21 19.63
C SER A 365 18.11 -33.85 19.32
N THR A 366 18.42 -32.87 20.17
CA THR A 366 17.95 -31.50 20.07
C THR A 366 19.05 -30.61 19.50
N MET A 367 18.72 -29.84 18.47
CA MET A 367 19.63 -28.89 17.84
C MET A 367 19.38 -27.50 18.40
N THR A 368 20.43 -26.82 18.85
CA THR A 368 20.32 -25.45 19.38
C THR A 368 20.45 -24.43 18.25
N ALA A 369 19.84 -23.26 18.45
CA ALA A 369 20.00 -22.12 17.53
C ALA A 369 21.49 -21.81 17.26
N ALA A 370 22.33 -21.87 18.30
CA ALA A 370 23.76 -21.61 18.18
C ALA A 370 24.48 -22.60 17.26
N ALA A 371 24.14 -23.89 17.33
CA ALA A 371 24.73 -24.92 16.47
C ALA A 371 24.32 -24.71 15.00
N TYR A 372 23.03 -24.39 14.79
CA TYR A 372 22.49 -24.08 13.47
C TYR A 372 23.18 -22.85 12.84
N HIS A 373 23.28 -21.75 13.58
CA HIS A 373 23.95 -20.52 13.14
C HIS A 373 25.44 -20.72 12.86
N GLN A 374 26.12 -21.55 13.65
CA GLN A 374 27.51 -21.90 13.41
C GLN A 374 27.69 -22.72 12.12
N ALA A 375 26.74 -23.58 11.77
CA ALA A 375 26.78 -24.34 10.52
C ALA A 375 26.58 -23.42 9.29
N LEU A 376 25.68 -22.44 9.38
CA LEU A 376 25.49 -21.39 8.37
C LEU A 376 26.75 -20.54 8.20
N ALA A 377 27.27 -19.97 9.29
CA ALA A 377 28.45 -19.10 9.24
C ALA A 377 29.72 -19.82 8.73
N ALA A 378 29.81 -21.13 8.96
CA ALA A 378 30.91 -21.96 8.45
C ALA A 378 30.70 -22.44 7.00
N GLY A 379 29.58 -22.09 6.36
CA GLY A 379 29.24 -22.56 5.01
C GLY A 379 29.00 -24.07 4.90
N ARG A 380 28.75 -24.76 6.03
CA ARG A 380 28.48 -26.21 6.08
C ARG A 380 27.03 -26.55 5.75
N TYR A 381 26.14 -25.57 5.83
CA TYR A 381 24.72 -25.65 5.53
C TYR A 381 24.28 -24.38 4.78
N PRO A 382 23.33 -24.44 3.82
CA PRO A 382 22.62 -25.63 3.33
C PRO A 382 23.38 -26.43 2.26
N GLY A 383 24.51 -25.93 1.77
CA GLY A 383 25.21 -26.54 0.64
C GLY A 383 24.49 -26.30 -0.70
N PRO A 384 24.95 -26.91 -1.80
CA PRO A 384 24.22 -26.88 -3.08
C PRO A 384 22.90 -27.67 -2.95
N PRO A 385 21.82 -27.25 -3.66
CA PRO A 385 20.57 -28.01 -3.68
C PRO A 385 20.78 -29.36 -4.35
N ASP A 386 20.15 -30.40 -3.80
CA ASP A 386 20.12 -31.77 -4.33
C ASP A 386 18.65 -32.21 -4.40
N PRO A 387 18.07 -32.44 -5.59
CA PRO A 387 16.66 -32.81 -5.72
C PRO A 387 16.29 -34.11 -4.99
N GLU A 388 17.26 -34.98 -4.69
CA GLU A 388 17.02 -36.25 -3.98
C GLU A 388 17.26 -36.12 -2.47
N ARG A 389 17.84 -35.01 -1.99
CA ARG A 389 18.31 -34.89 -0.60
C ARG A 389 18.12 -33.53 0.04
N GLY A 390 17.99 -33.53 1.37
CA GLY A 390 18.00 -32.30 2.15
C GLY A 390 16.83 -31.39 1.81
N TYR A 391 17.06 -30.07 1.85
CA TYR A 391 16.05 -29.09 1.44
C TYR A 391 15.70 -29.14 -0.05
N GLY A 392 16.57 -29.69 -0.92
CA GLY A 392 16.27 -29.85 -2.34
C GLY A 392 15.20 -30.92 -2.58
N ALA A 393 15.17 -31.98 -1.77
CA ALA A 393 14.07 -32.94 -1.75
C ALA A 393 12.73 -32.28 -1.36
N VAL A 394 12.74 -31.32 -0.42
CA VAL A 394 11.53 -30.56 -0.05
C VAL A 394 11.06 -29.67 -1.20
N ALA A 395 12.00 -29.01 -1.89
CA ALA A 395 11.68 -28.22 -3.09
C ALA A 395 11.06 -29.10 -4.19
N ALA A 396 11.64 -30.28 -4.43
CA ALA A 396 11.15 -31.24 -5.41
C ALA A 396 9.77 -31.80 -5.04
N ALA A 397 9.53 -32.13 -3.77
CA ALA A 397 8.23 -32.59 -3.28
C ALA A 397 7.16 -31.51 -3.44
N VAL A 398 7.44 -30.26 -2.99
CA VAL A 398 6.51 -29.14 -3.17
C VAL A 398 6.23 -28.87 -4.64
N ARG A 399 7.24 -28.97 -5.51
CA ARG A 399 7.06 -28.88 -6.97
C ARG A 399 6.13 -29.97 -7.48
N HIS A 400 6.34 -31.22 -7.11
CA HIS A 400 5.49 -32.35 -7.53
C HIS A 400 4.01 -32.16 -7.16
N LEU A 401 3.75 -31.56 -5.99
CA LEU A 401 2.38 -31.27 -5.56
C LEU A 401 1.69 -30.23 -6.45
N ILE A 402 2.45 -29.24 -6.92
CA ILE A 402 1.93 -28.09 -7.68
C ILE A 402 1.93 -28.36 -9.19
N ASP A 403 3.02 -28.91 -9.72
CA ASP A 403 3.22 -29.30 -11.13
C ASP A 403 2.67 -30.71 -11.37
N ARG A 404 1.34 -30.81 -11.50
CA ARG A 404 0.66 -32.08 -11.73
C ARG A 404 0.71 -32.56 -13.18
N ASP A 405 1.02 -31.68 -14.14
CA ASP A 405 1.15 -32.06 -15.55
C ASP A 405 2.61 -32.41 -15.93
N GLY A 406 3.55 -32.23 -15.01
CA GLY A 406 4.94 -32.70 -15.10
C GLY A 406 5.75 -31.95 -16.13
N ASN A 407 5.43 -30.66 -16.35
CA ASN A 407 6.00 -29.84 -17.40
C ASN A 407 7.19 -28.97 -16.91
N ASP A 408 7.56 -29.06 -15.63
CA ASP A 408 8.61 -28.29 -14.94
C ASP A 408 8.36 -26.76 -14.92
N GLU A 409 7.10 -26.36 -15.11
CA GLU A 409 6.61 -24.99 -15.18
C GLU A 409 5.35 -24.81 -14.33
N VAL A 410 5.49 -24.28 -13.12
CA VAL A 410 4.35 -24.00 -12.24
C VAL A 410 3.67 -22.69 -12.65
N ARG A 411 2.48 -22.80 -13.27
CA ARG A 411 1.68 -21.64 -13.71
C ARG A 411 0.72 -21.16 -12.63
N GLN A 412 0.31 -19.89 -12.76
CA GLN A 412 -0.62 -19.27 -11.82
C GLN A 412 -1.91 -20.07 -11.61
N ASP A 413 -2.46 -20.66 -12.66
CA ASP A 413 -3.70 -21.41 -12.56
C ASP A 413 -3.54 -22.78 -11.89
N GLU A 414 -2.35 -23.39 -11.94
CA GLU A 414 -2.05 -24.68 -11.29
C GLU A 414 -2.01 -24.55 -9.77
N TYR A 415 -1.20 -23.64 -9.22
CA TYR A 415 -1.21 -23.41 -7.77
C TYR A 415 -2.51 -22.74 -7.29
N SER A 416 -3.21 -21.99 -8.14
CA SER A 416 -4.53 -21.44 -7.75
C SER A 416 -5.57 -22.52 -7.55
N ARG A 417 -5.56 -23.60 -8.35
CA ARG A 417 -6.45 -24.76 -8.20
C ARG A 417 -6.14 -25.53 -6.92
N LEU A 418 -4.86 -25.77 -6.64
CA LEU A 418 -4.40 -26.42 -5.42
C LEU A 418 -4.84 -25.66 -4.15
N LEU A 419 -4.98 -24.35 -4.23
CA LEU A 419 -5.38 -23.48 -3.11
C LEU A 419 -6.88 -23.14 -3.07
N ASP A 420 -7.72 -23.71 -3.94
CA ASP A 420 -9.13 -23.34 -4.05
C ASP A 420 -9.93 -23.63 -2.78
N HIS A 421 -9.52 -24.64 -1.99
CA HIS A 421 -10.14 -24.99 -0.71
C HIS A 421 -9.46 -24.33 0.50
N SER A 422 -8.35 -23.61 0.30
CA SER A 422 -7.62 -22.96 1.40
C SER A 422 -8.32 -21.67 1.84
N PRO A 423 -8.61 -21.49 3.14
CA PRO A 423 -9.15 -20.22 3.67
C PRO A 423 -8.19 -19.04 3.49
N ARG A 424 -6.90 -19.31 3.19
CA ARG A 424 -5.83 -18.32 2.98
C ARG A 424 -5.41 -18.16 1.52
N ARG A 425 -6.19 -18.67 0.56
CA ARG A 425 -5.93 -18.61 -0.90
C ARG A 425 -5.35 -17.28 -1.39
N HIS A 426 -5.89 -16.15 -0.93
CA HIS A 426 -5.45 -14.83 -1.37
C HIS A 426 -4.05 -14.44 -0.86
N GLU A 427 -3.67 -14.93 0.33
CA GLU A 427 -2.34 -14.70 0.92
C GLU A 427 -1.30 -15.61 0.25
N LEU A 428 -1.66 -16.88 0.02
CA LEU A 428 -0.81 -17.88 -0.61
C LEU A 428 -0.58 -17.62 -2.12
N ILE A 429 -1.56 -17.11 -2.86
CA ILE A 429 -1.36 -16.66 -4.26
C ILE A 429 -0.42 -15.44 -4.32
N ALA A 430 -0.54 -14.52 -3.37
CA ALA A 430 0.34 -13.36 -3.32
C ALA A 430 1.78 -13.74 -2.96
N ALA A 431 1.92 -14.72 -2.07
CA ALA A 431 3.17 -15.36 -1.68
C ALA A 431 3.87 -16.06 -2.87
N MET A 432 3.14 -16.85 -3.65
CA MET A 432 3.70 -17.58 -4.79
C MET A 432 4.28 -16.64 -5.87
N ARG A 433 3.70 -15.44 -6.04
CA ARG A 433 4.24 -14.41 -6.94
C ARG A 433 5.57 -13.81 -6.49
N GLU A 434 5.97 -13.99 -5.24
CA GLU A 434 7.29 -13.58 -4.75
C GLU A 434 8.38 -14.62 -5.10
N LEU A 435 8.00 -15.81 -5.56
CA LEU A 435 8.91 -16.90 -5.95
C LEU A 435 9.30 -16.84 -7.44
N ASP A 436 8.49 -16.19 -8.28
CA ASP A 436 8.76 -15.89 -9.69
C ASP A 436 9.84 -14.79 -9.78
N HIS A 437 11.08 -15.19 -10.05
CA HIS A 437 12.25 -14.32 -9.93
C HIS A 437 12.51 -13.51 -11.19
N ASP A 438 12.22 -14.08 -12.36
CA ASP A 438 12.36 -13.42 -13.65
C ASP A 438 11.10 -12.63 -14.07
N GLY A 439 9.98 -12.83 -13.38
CA GLY A 439 8.72 -12.12 -13.57
C GLY A 439 7.95 -12.56 -14.81
N ASP A 440 8.24 -13.76 -15.32
CA ASP A 440 7.61 -14.30 -16.53
C ASP A 440 6.21 -14.89 -16.28
N GLY A 441 5.78 -14.97 -15.02
CA GLY A 441 4.48 -15.48 -14.60
C GLY A 441 4.44 -17.00 -14.39
N THR A 442 5.57 -17.67 -14.50
CA THR A 442 5.78 -19.11 -14.31
C THR A 442 6.87 -19.31 -13.26
N ILE A 443 6.69 -20.24 -12.33
CA ILE A 443 7.73 -20.59 -11.37
C ILE A 443 8.42 -21.85 -11.88
N ARG A 444 9.68 -21.73 -12.32
CA ARG A 444 10.47 -22.91 -12.73
C ARG A 444 11.06 -23.64 -11.53
N GLY A 445 11.42 -24.91 -11.73
CA GLY A 445 12.01 -25.74 -10.67
C GLY A 445 13.27 -25.14 -10.05
N ASP A 446 14.12 -24.50 -10.84
CA ASP A 446 15.36 -23.85 -10.37
C ASP A 446 15.12 -22.53 -9.62
N GLU A 447 14.03 -21.82 -9.94
CA GLU A 447 13.60 -20.63 -9.20
C GLU A 447 13.04 -20.99 -7.83
N LEU A 448 12.23 -22.05 -7.74
CA LEU A 448 11.70 -22.54 -6.48
C LEU A 448 12.82 -23.02 -5.55
N GLU A 449 13.79 -23.76 -6.09
CA GLU A 449 14.97 -24.23 -5.34
C GLU A 449 15.85 -23.07 -4.87
N ARG A 450 16.05 -22.04 -5.72
CA ARG A 450 16.79 -20.83 -5.35
C ARG A 450 16.07 -20.01 -4.29
N ALA A 451 14.75 -19.85 -4.41
CA ALA A 451 13.95 -19.12 -3.44
C ALA A 451 13.95 -19.81 -2.06
N LEU A 452 13.85 -21.14 -2.02
CA LEU A 452 14.00 -21.91 -0.80
C LEU A 452 15.41 -21.80 -0.22
N ARG A 453 16.46 -21.81 -1.05
CA ARG A 453 17.83 -21.60 -0.59
C ARG A 453 18.03 -20.23 0.05
N ASP A 454 17.62 -19.16 -0.63
CA ASP A 454 17.73 -17.77 -0.17
C ASP A 454 16.91 -17.56 1.12
N PHE A 455 15.81 -18.31 1.27
CA PHE A 455 15.01 -18.32 2.49
C PHE A 455 15.73 -19.01 3.66
N LEU A 456 16.39 -20.15 3.42
CA LEU A 456 17.10 -20.92 4.44
C LEU A 456 18.39 -20.24 4.93
N THR A 457 19.07 -19.48 4.06
CA THR A 457 20.28 -18.72 4.42
C THR A 457 19.96 -17.37 5.05
N GLY A 458 18.69 -16.95 5.02
CA GLY A 458 18.28 -15.63 5.50
C GLY A 458 18.70 -14.49 4.55
N ASP A 459 19.12 -14.81 3.32
CA ASP A 459 19.50 -13.84 2.30
C ASP A 459 18.27 -13.07 1.77
N ARG A 460 17.06 -13.66 1.89
CA ARG A 460 15.78 -12.99 1.65
C ARG A 460 14.73 -13.35 2.70
N ASP A 461 14.09 -12.32 3.27
CA ASP A 461 12.87 -12.49 4.06
C ASP A 461 11.65 -12.63 3.11
N LEU A 462 11.32 -13.88 2.78
CA LEU A 462 10.13 -14.20 1.99
C LEU A 462 8.90 -14.27 2.92
N ALA A 463 8.04 -13.25 2.86
CA ALA A 463 6.72 -13.29 3.50
C ALA A 463 5.94 -14.54 3.05
N ALA A 464 6.14 -14.94 1.79
CA ALA A 464 5.60 -16.15 1.20
C ALA A 464 5.87 -17.42 2.00
N ALA A 465 7.11 -17.63 2.43
CA ALA A 465 7.51 -18.85 3.08
C ALA A 465 7.14 -18.87 4.57
N ARG A 466 6.98 -17.71 5.22
CA ARG A 466 6.29 -17.61 6.52
C ARG A 466 4.81 -17.98 6.42
N HIS A 467 4.15 -17.65 5.31
CA HIS A 467 2.76 -18.04 5.10
C HIS A 467 2.57 -19.51 4.74
N LEU A 468 3.60 -20.16 4.19
CA LEU A 468 3.56 -21.56 3.77
C LEU A 468 4.10 -22.54 4.82
N PHE A 469 5.08 -22.10 5.63
CA PHE A 469 5.80 -22.94 6.60
C PHE A 469 5.84 -22.38 8.03
N GLY A 470 5.33 -21.15 8.26
CA GLY A 470 5.45 -20.45 9.54
C GLY A 470 4.21 -20.58 10.42
N ARG A 471 4.40 -20.36 11.72
CA ARG A 471 3.36 -20.47 12.76
C ARG A 471 2.08 -19.69 12.40
N VAL A 472 0.92 -20.30 12.62
CA VAL A 472 -0.42 -19.65 12.59
C VAL A 472 -0.65 -18.77 13.81
#